data_AF-A0A523NDT7-F1
#
_entry.id   AF-A0A523NDT7-F1
#
_cell.length_a   1.000
_cell.length_b   1.000
_cell.length_c   1.000
_cell.angle_alpha   90.00
_cell.angle_beta   90.00
_cell.angle_gamma   90.00
#
_symmetry.space_group_name_H-M   'P 1'
#
loop_
_entity.id
_entity.type
_entity.pdbx_description
1 polymer ?
#
loop_
_entity_poly.entity_id
_entity_poly.type
_entity_poly.pdbx_seq_one_letter_code
_entity_poly.pdbx_strand_id
1 'polypeptide(L)'
;RYSDAELVRVIRHGVWPDGKGSVAMPSSMFYHLSDRDLGAIIAFLRDMPPVESDLPTTSIRLMARLGLVMGQYQVQADLIDHDADRIPPVTDDGGPNGRYLAYTGCTECHGQALEGGFNSAPPLVIVRGYSLDEFTRLMQTGVPRDGRDLRMMGAVARSRFSRLSDEEIAALHGYLQSMEVGS
;
A
#
# COMPACT_ATOMS: atom_id res chain seq x y z
N ARG A 1 -5.42 -21.25 -13.38
CA ARG A 1 -5.56 -19.82 -13.74
C ARG A 1 -6.76 -19.28 -12.97
N TYR A 2 -6.61 -18.21 -12.20
CA TYR A 2 -7.73 -17.61 -11.46
C TYR A 2 -8.68 -16.84 -12.39
N SER A 3 -9.94 -16.73 -12.03
CA SER A 3 -10.94 -15.81 -12.59
C SER A 3 -10.73 -14.38 -12.09
N ASP A 4 -11.40 -13.40 -12.71
CA ASP A 4 -11.28 -12.00 -12.28
C ASP A 4 -11.87 -11.80 -10.89
N ALA A 5 -12.97 -12.49 -10.56
CA ALA A 5 -13.56 -12.47 -9.22
C ALA A 5 -12.61 -13.05 -8.16
N GLU A 6 -11.87 -14.11 -8.49
CA GLU A 6 -10.83 -14.67 -7.59
C GLU A 6 -9.63 -13.73 -7.44
N LEU A 7 -9.23 -13.04 -8.51
CA LEU A 7 -8.18 -12.01 -8.44
C LEU A 7 -8.61 -10.81 -7.59
N VAL A 8 -9.82 -10.31 -7.78
CA VAL A 8 -10.38 -9.24 -6.93
C VAL A 8 -10.42 -9.69 -5.47
N ARG A 9 -10.85 -10.94 -5.20
CA ARG A 9 -10.91 -11.50 -3.85
C ARG A 9 -9.54 -11.55 -3.18
N VAL A 10 -8.51 -12.04 -3.85
CA VAL A 10 -7.17 -12.10 -3.24
C VAL A 10 -6.53 -10.71 -3.13
N ILE A 11 -6.67 -9.86 -4.14
CA ILE A 11 -6.04 -8.53 -4.16
C ILE A 11 -6.66 -7.63 -3.09
N ARG A 12 -7.99 -7.53 -3.03
CA ARG A 12 -8.67 -6.59 -2.11
C ARG A 12 -8.93 -7.17 -0.73
N HIS A 13 -9.29 -8.45 -0.65
CA HIS A 13 -9.77 -9.04 0.60
C HIS A 13 -8.74 -9.97 1.23
N GLY A 14 -7.62 -10.23 0.53
CA GLY A 14 -6.59 -11.13 1.04
C GLY A 14 -7.09 -12.54 1.24
N VAL A 15 -8.09 -13.00 0.48
CA VAL A 15 -8.62 -14.36 0.58
C VAL A 15 -8.28 -15.14 -0.69
N TRP A 16 -7.50 -16.21 -0.53
CA TRP A 16 -7.17 -17.14 -1.61
C TRP A 16 -8.40 -17.95 -2.05
N PRO A 17 -8.41 -18.54 -3.26
CA PRO A 17 -9.53 -19.36 -3.72
C PRO A 17 -9.87 -20.56 -2.83
N ASP A 18 -8.90 -21.06 -2.05
CA ASP A 18 -9.11 -22.12 -1.06
C ASP A 18 -9.67 -21.61 0.28
N GLY A 19 -10.01 -20.32 0.37
CA GLY A 19 -10.57 -19.65 1.53
C GLY A 19 -9.54 -19.18 2.56
N LYS A 20 -8.25 -19.44 2.37
CA LYS A 20 -7.22 -19.02 3.33
C LYS A 20 -6.93 -17.52 3.22
N GLY A 21 -6.71 -16.89 4.37
CA GLY A 21 -6.18 -15.54 4.44
C GLY A 21 -4.73 -15.46 3.95
N SER A 22 -4.40 -14.40 3.22
CA SER A 22 -3.05 -14.08 2.75
C SER A 22 -2.22 -13.50 3.88
N VAL A 23 -0.95 -13.90 3.94
CA VAL A 23 0.06 -13.37 4.87
C VAL A 23 1.22 -12.66 4.17
N ALA A 24 1.24 -12.71 2.84
CA ALA A 24 2.37 -12.21 2.03
C ALA A 24 1.96 -11.11 1.05
N MET A 25 0.73 -11.17 0.52
CA MET A 25 0.19 -10.11 -0.32
C MET A 25 -0.34 -8.99 0.56
N PRO A 26 0.02 -7.71 0.39
CA PRO A 26 -0.42 -6.61 1.24
C PRO A 26 -1.85 -6.13 0.87
N SER A 27 -2.84 -7.02 0.94
CA SER A 27 -4.19 -6.76 0.42
C SER A 27 -4.90 -5.59 1.08
N SER A 28 -4.56 -5.23 2.32
CA SER A 28 -5.16 -4.09 3.02
C SER A 28 -4.79 -2.74 2.38
N MET A 29 -3.58 -2.62 1.83
CA MET A 29 -3.18 -1.46 1.01
C MET A 29 -4.00 -1.39 -0.29
N PHE A 30 -4.30 -2.53 -0.89
CA PHE A 30 -5.02 -2.60 -2.18
C PHE A 30 -6.54 -2.53 -2.04
N TYR A 31 -7.08 -2.65 -0.82
CA TYR A 31 -8.52 -2.64 -0.57
C TYR A 31 -9.18 -1.39 -1.19
N HIS A 32 -8.56 -0.23 -1.00
CA HIS A 32 -9.11 1.05 -1.45
C HIS A 32 -8.93 1.32 -2.94
N LEU A 33 -8.20 0.50 -3.71
CA LEU A 33 -8.09 0.67 -5.15
C LEU A 33 -9.49 0.78 -5.77
N SER A 34 -9.70 1.81 -6.59
CA SER A 34 -10.97 2.00 -7.29
C SER A 34 -11.28 0.80 -8.20
N ASP A 35 -12.55 0.57 -8.54
CA ASP A 35 -12.90 -0.51 -9.49
C ASP A 35 -12.22 -0.33 -10.85
N ARG A 36 -12.07 0.93 -11.27
CA ARG A 36 -11.36 1.27 -12.48
C ARG A 36 -9.90 0.87 -12.41
N ASP A 37 -9.20 1.25 -11.34
CA ASP A 37 -7.76 1.00 -11.21
C ASP A 37 -7.46 -0.49 -11.01
N LEU A 38 -8.26 -1.18 -10.19
CA LEU A 38 -8.13 -2.62 -10.03
C LEU A 38 -8.43 -3.36 -11.34
N GLY A 39 -9.46 -2.94 -12.08
CA GLY A 39 -9.78 -3.50 -13.39
C GLY A 39 -8.64 -3.32 -14.39
N ALA A 40 -8.02 -2.14 -14.41
CA ALA A 40 -6.85 -1.86 -15.26
C ALA A 40 -5.64 -2.72 -14.88
N ILE A 41 -5.38 -2.91 -13.58
CA ILE A 41 -4.32 -3.80 -13.09
C ILE A 41 -4.60 -5.25 -13.52
N ILE A 42 -5.82 -5.74 -13.32
CA ILE A 42 -6.20 -7.11 -13.72
C ILE A 42 -6.07 -7.28 -15.23
N ALA A 43 -6.54 -6.33 -16.03
CA ALA A 43 -6.39 -6.36 -17.49
C ALA A 43 -4.92 -6.41 -17.91
N PHE A 44 -4.06 -5.59 -17.30
CA PHE A 44 -2.62 -5.60 -17.55
C PHE A 44 -1.98 -6.95 -17.17
N LEU A 45 -2.34 -7.52 -16.01
CA LEU A 45 -1.89 -8.85 -15.58
C LEU A 45 -2.31 -9.97 -16.56
N ARG A 46 -3.45 -9.82 -17.23
CA ARG A 46 -3.95 -10.79 -18.22
C ARG A 46 -3.26 -10.69 -19.57
N ASP A 47 -2.82 -9.49 -19.95
CA ASP A 47 -2.16 -9.21 -21.21
C ASP A 47 -0.67 -9.60 -21.20
N MET A 48 -0.05 -9.65 -20.02
CA MET A 48 1.33 -10.08 -19.89
C MET A 48 1.54 -11.54 -20.32
N PRO A 49 2.61 -11.83 -21.08
CA PRO A 49 2.93 -13.20 -21.48
C PRO A 49 3.20 -14.06 -20.23
N PRO A 50 2.67 -15.30 -20.18
CA PRO A 50 2.95 -16.19 -19.06
C PRO A 50 4.45 -16.48 -19.05
N VAL A 51 5.08 -16.25 -17.89
CA VAL A 51 6.45 -16.67 -17.64
C VAL A 51 6.38 -18.03 -16.97
N GLU A 52 7.00 -19.04 -17.58
CA GLU A 52 7.19 -20.32 -16.90
C GLU A 52 8.12 -20.12 -15.71
N SER A 53 7.63 -20.46 -14.53
CA SER A 53 8.38 -20.35 -13.29
C SER A 53 8.01 -21.53 -12.41
N ASP A 54 9.02 -22.28 -11.98
CA ASP A 54 8.89 -23.24 -10.88
C ASP A 54 8.74 -22.46 -9.58
N LEU A 55 7.54 -21.92 -9.34
CA LEU A 55 7.23 -21.27 -8.09
C LEU A 55 7.27 -22.35 -6.99
N PRO A 56 8.09 -22.19 -5.94
CA PRO A 56 8.11 -23.14 -4.85
C PRO A 56 6.71 -23.16 -4.22
N THR A 57 6.15 -24.37 -4.03
CA THR A 57 4.91 -24.52 -3.26
C THR A 57 5.08 -23.87 -1.90
N THR A 58 4.29 -22.83 -1.64
CA THR A 58 4.29 -22.12 -0.36
C THR A 58 3.77 -23.06 0.72
N SER A 59 4.68 -23.75 1.41
CA SER A 59 4.35 -24.54 2.58
C SER A 59 4.76 -23.78 3.84
N ILE A 60 3.77 -23.44 4.66
CA ILE A 60 4.03 -22.83 5.97
C ILE A 60 4.59 -23.95 6.86
N ARG A 61 5.92 -23.97 7.01
CA ARG A 61 6.65 -24.90 7.89
C ARG A 61 6.28 -24.62 9.35
N LEU A 62 6.54 -25.58 10.24
CA LEU A 62 6.13 -25.51 11.66
C LEU A 62 6.48 -24.17 12.33
N MET A 63 7.68 -23.64 12.09
CA MET A 63 8.11 -22.35 12.67
C MET A 63 7.25 -21.18 12.18
N ALA A 64 6.90 -21.13 10.89
CA ALA A 64 6.03 -20.09 10.35
C ALA A 64 4.59 -20.24 10.86
N ARG A 65 4.11 -21.47 11.11
CA ARG A 65 2.80 -21.71 11.75
C ARG A 65 2.78 -21.24 13.20
N LEU A 66 3.84 -21.55 13.95
CA LEU A 66 4.00 -21.04 15.31
C LEU A 66 4.06 -19.51 15.31
N GLY A 67 4.82 -18.92 14.38
CA GLY A 67 4.87 -17.46 14.22
C GLY A 67 3.50 -16.85 13.93
N LEU A 68 2.67 -17.49 13.12
CA LEU A 68 1.29 -17.05 12.86
C LEU A 68 0.45 -17.06 14.14
N VAL A 69 0.49 -18.16 14.91
CA VAL A 69 -0.22 -18.29 16.19
C VAL A 69 0.27 -17.28 17.23
N MET A 70 1.58 -16.97 17.19
CA MET A 70 2.19 -15.96 18.05
C MET A 70 1.99 -14.51 17.54
N GLY A 71 1.25 -14.31 16.44
CA GLY A 71 0.95 -12.98 15.90
C GLY A 71 2.13 -12.30 15.19
N GLN A 72 3.18 -13.04 14.81
CA GLN A 72 4.34 -12.50 14.09
C GLN A 72 4.04 -12.19 12.61
N TYR A 73 2.94 -12.73 12.09
CA TYR A 73 2.47 -12.47 10.73
C TYR A 73 1.04 -11.95 10.79
N GLN A 74 0.74 -10.96 9.95
CA GLN A 74 -0.60 -10.42 9.82
C GLN A 74 -1.37 -11.17 8.74
N VAL A 75 -2.51 -11.75 9.11
CA VAL A 75 -3.45 -12.30 8.14
C VAL A 75 -4.27 -11.14 7.61
N GLN A 76 -4.14 -10.86 6.32
CA GLN A 76 -4.71 -9.66 5.72
C GLN A 76 -6.23 -9.60 5.81
N ALA A 77 -6.91 -10.74 5.64
CA ALA A 77 -8.36 -10.81 5.74
C ALA A 77 -8.87 -10.37 7.13
N ASP A 78 -8.07 -10.53 8.19
CA ASP A 78 -8.46 -10.12 9.54
C ASP A 78 -8.24 -8.61 9.79
N LEU A 79 -7.47 -7.94 8.94
CA LEU A 79 -7.16 -6.51 9.04
C LEU A 79 -8.08 -5.61 8.21
N ILE A 80 -8.91 -6.21 7.35
CA ILE A 80 -9.68 -5.49 6.35
C ILE A 80 -11.12 -5.41 6.83
N ASP A 81 -11.67 -4.20 6.91
CA ASP A 81 -13.11 -4.03 6.91
C ASP A 81 -13.61 -4.31 5.48
N HIS A 82 -14.20 -5.47 5.27
CA HIS A 82 -14.57 -5.93 3.94
C HIS A 82 -15.72 -5.12 3.33
N ASP A 83 -16.48 -4.38 4.15
CA ASP A 83 -17.67 -3.62 3.77
C ASP A 83 -17.43 -2.10 3.76
N ALA A 84 -16.21 -1.64 4.07
CA ALA A 84 -15.87 -0.22 4.06
C ALA A 84 -16.01 0.43 2.67
N ASP A 85 -16.47 1.68 2.68
CA ASP A 85 -16.49 2.48 1.47
C ASP A 85 -15.08 2.70 0.90
N ARG A 86 -14.98 2.68 -0.42
CA ARG A 86 -13.71 2.91 -1.11
C ARG A 86 -13.44 4.39 -1.25
N ILE A 87 -12.17 4.76 -1.11
CA ILE A 87 -11.74 6.13 -1.29
C ILE A 87 -11.75 6.42 -2.79
N PRO A 88 -12.43 7.48 -3.25
CA PRO A 88 -12.41 7.82 -4.68
C PRO A 88 -11.01 8.30 -5.08
N PRO A 89 -10.50 7.93 -6.27
CA PRO A 89 -9.16 8.31 -6.71
C PRO A 89 -9.02 9.81 -7.04
N VAL A 90 -10.15 10.46 -7.30
CA VAL A 90 -10.26 11.89 -7.55
C VAL A 90 -11.22 12.52 -6.53
N THR A 91 -11.02 13.80 -6.25
CA THR A 91 -11.91 14.62 -5.43
C THR A 91 -13.10 15.12 -6.25
N ASP A 92 -14.10 15.72 -5.59
CA ASP A 92 -15.32 16.22 -6.26
C ASP A 92 -15.05 17.34 -7.26
N ASP A 93 -13.97 18.09 -7.08
CA ASP A 93 -13.47 19.12 -8.00
C ASP A 93 -12.56 18.55 -9.12
N GLY A 94 -12.37 17.24 -9.16
CA GLY A 94 -11.65 16.52 -10.23
C GLY A 94 -10.15 16.40 -10.04
N GLY A 95 -9.58 16.94 -8.96
CA GLY A 95 -8.17 16.82 -8.63
C GLY A 95 -7.78 15.43 -8.07
N PRO A 96 -6.47 15.12 -7.96
CA PRO A 96 -6.02 13.89 -7.31
C PRO A 96 -6.43 13.82 -5.84
N ASN A 97 -6.86 12.64 -5.38
CA ASN A 97 -7.22 12.46 -3.98
C ASN A 97 -6.00 12.02 -3.14
N GLY A 98 -5.49 12.92 -2.29
CA GLY A 98 -4.37 12.63 -1.39
C GLY A 98 -4.61 11.47 -0.41
N ARG A 99 -5.86 11.31 0.06
CA ARG A 99 -6.24 10.19 0.94
C ARG A 99 -6.16 8.87 0.17
N TYR A 100 -6.59 8.85 -1.08
CA TYR A 100 -6.49 7.67 -1.93
C TYR A 100 -5.03 7.25 -2.13
N LEU A 101 -4.17 8.21 -2.47
CA LEU A 101 -2.73 7.97 -2.68
C LEU A 101 -2.05 7.46 -1.40
N ALA A 102 -2.38 8.02 -0.24
CA ALA A 102 -1.82 7.57 1.03
C ALA A 102 -2.22 6.12 1.35
N TYR A 103 -3.50 5.77 1.18
CA TYR A 103 -4.01 4.45 1.53
C TYR A 103 -3.55 3.35 0.56
N THR A 104 -3.39 3.69 -0.72
CA THR A 104 -2.95 2.74 -1.76
C THR A 104 -1.43 2.70 -1.95
N GLY A 105 -0.69 3.64 -1.35
CA GLY A 105 0.77 3.75 -1.48
C GLY A 105 1.60 3.57 -0.20
N CYS A 106 1.06 3.87 0.99
CA CYS A 106 1.87 3.97 2.20
C CYS A 106 1.55 2.93 3.29
N THR A 107 0.31 2.43 3.34
CA THR A 107 -0.23 1.65 4.47
C THR A 107 0.41 0.26 4.66
N GLU A 108 1.04 -0.30 3.62
CA GLU A 108 1.84 -1.55 3.71
C GLU A 108 2.96 -1.43 4.73
N CYS A 109 3.62 -0.26 4.78
CA CYS A 109 4.73 -0.02 5.70
C CYS A 109 4.30 0.82 6.91
N HIS A 110 3.55 1.89 6.68
CA HIS A 110 3.20 2.87 7.71
C HIS A 110 1.97 2.52 8.55
N GLY A 111 1.43 1.30 8.39
CA GLY A 111 0.26 0.82 9.11
C GLY A 111 -1.06 1.32 8.51
N GLN A 112 -2.16 0.64 8.83
CA GLN A 112 -3.49 0.95 8.29
C GLN A 112 -4.03 2.30 8.77
N ALA A 113 -3.68 2.68 10.01
CA ALA A 113 -3.99 3.99 10.58
C ALA A 113 -2.94 5.06 10.22
N LEU A 114 -1.88 4.70 9.48
CA LEU A 114 -0.73 5.58 9.17
C LEU A 114 0.05 6.06 10.42
N GLU A 115 -0.10 5.35 11.54
CA GLU A 115 0.52 5.62 12.84
C GLU A 115 1.87 4.90 13.03
N GLY A 116 2.41 4.34 11.95
CA GLY A 116 3.62 3.54 11.96
C GLY A 116 3.30 2.04 11.94
N GLY A 117 4.32 1.24 11.65
CA GLY A 117 4.09 -0.19 11.45
C GLY A 117 5.34 -0.98 11.11
N PHE A 118 5.26 -1.71 10.00
CA PHE A 118 6.27 -2.68 9.57
C PHE A 118 7.68 -2.07 9.52
N ASN A 119 8.69 -2.83 9.97
CA ASN A 119 10.10 -2.43 10.00
C ASN A 119 10.37 -1.07 10.66
N SER A 120 9.62 -0.74 11.73
CA SER A 120 9.73 0.52 12.45
C SER A 120 9.47 1.75 11.58
N ALA A 121 8.63 1.60 10.55
CA ALA A 121 8.16 2.74 9.77
C ALA A 121 7.47 3.75 10.72
N PRO A 122 7.82 5.04 10.65
CA PRO A 122 7.28 6.03 11.57
C PRO A 122 5.83 6.38 11.25
N PRO A 123 5.08 6.95 12.21
CA PRO A 123 3.82 7.63 11.94
C PRO A 123 3.98 8.69 10.84
N LEU A 124 3.05 8.76 9.89
CA LEU A 124 3.13 9.73 8.79
C LEU A 124 2.81 11.16 9.21
N VAL A 125 2.36 11.39 10.44
CA VAL A 125 2.23 12.75 10.99
C VAL A 125 3.55 13.52 11.01
N ILE A 126 4.70 12.82 10.90
CA ILE A 126 6.02 13.43 10.70
C ILE A 126 6.09 14.32 9.44
N VAL A 127 5.23 14.09 8.44
CA VAL A 127 5.15 14.89 7.20
C VAL A 127 4.73 16.34 7.49
N ARG A 128 4.06 16.62 8.62
CA ARG A 128 3.79 18.00 9.06
C ARG A 128 5.06 18.83 9.27
N GLY A 129 6.21 18.18 9.49
CA GLY A 129 7.51 18.84 9.57
C GLY A 129 8.20 19.09 8.23
N TYR A 130 7.58 18.74 7.10
CA TYR A 130 8.10 18.94 5.76
C TYR A 130 7.35 20.07 5.06
N SER A 131 8.07 20.98 4.42
CA SER A 131 7.48 21.83 3.38
C SER A 131 7.08 20.98 2.16
N LEU A 132 6.25 21.54 1.27
CA LEU A 132 5.89 20.86 0.02
C LEU A 132 7.15 20.53 -0.80
N ASP A 133 8.06 21.49 -0.99
CA ASP A 133 9.31 21.27 -1.74
C ASP A 133 10.20 20.17 -1.14
N GLU A 134 10.31 20.14 0.20
CA GLU A 134 11.06 19.10 0.89
C GLU A 134 10.42 17.72 0.72
N PHE A 135 9.09 17.65 0.77
CA PHE A 135 8.34 16.42 0.58
C PHE A 135 8.40 15.94 -0.88
N THR A 136 8.24 16.84 -1.84
CA THR A 136 8.40 16.57 -3.28
C THR A 136 9.77 16.02 -3.58
N ARG A 137 10.83 16.66 -3.07
CA ARG A 137 12.19 16.15 -3.22
C ARG A 137 12.35 14.76 -2.63
N LEU A 138 11.78 14.49 -1.46
CA LEU A 138 11.81 13.17 -0.86
C LEU A 138 11.08 12.14 -1.73
N MET A 139 9.87 12.42 -2.23
CA MET A 139 9.11 11.49 -3.06
C MET A 139 9.81 11.20 -4.40
N GLN A 140 10.41 12.21 -5.02
CA GLN A 140 11.04 12.07 -6.33
C GLN A 140 12.44 11.44 -6.25
N THR A 141 13.24 11.80 -5.24
CA THR A 141 14.66 11.43 -5.16
C THR A 141 14.99 10.44 -4.04
N GLY A 142 14.09 10.26 -3.09
CA GLY A 142 14.31 9.46 -1.88
C GLY A 142 15.21 10.13 -0.84
N VAL A 143 15.51 11.43 -0.98
CA VAL A 143 16.39 12.16 -0.06
C VAL A 143 15.55 13.09 0.85
N PRO A 144 15.57 12.91 2.19
CA PRO A 144 14.81 13.73 3.15
C PRO A 144 15.46 15.09 3.40
N ARG A 145 14.74 15.99 4.08
CA ARG A 145 15.17 17.37 4.40
C ARG A 145 16.56 17.47 5.07
N ASP A 146 16.93 16.49 5.89
CA ASP A 146 18.21 16.42 6.60
C ASP A 146 19.30 15.63 5.86
N GLY A 147 19.01 15.15 4.64
CA GLY A 147 19.96 14.46 3.76
C GLY A 147 20.37 13.06 4.20
N ARG A 148 19.82 12.53 5.30
CA ARG A 148 20.17 11.19 5.80
C ARG A 148 19.71 10.09 4.85
N ASP A 149 20.40 8.95 4.88
CA ASP A 149 19.95 7.77 4.15
C ASP A 149 18.74 7.12 4.84
N LEU A 150 17.58 7.17 4.17
CA LEU A 150 16.35 6.54 4.64
C LEU A 150 16.27 5.03 4.32
N ARG A 151 17.31 4.47 3.69
CA ARG A 151 17.41 3.04 3.34
C ARG A 151 16.18 2.60 2.54
N MET A 152 15.28 1.85 3.18
CA MET A 152 14.06 1.31 2.57
C MET A 152 13.16 2.42 2.01
N MET A 153 12.86 3.46 2.79
CA MET A 153 11.94 4.51 2.33
C MET A 153 12.54 5.32 1.17
N GLY A 154 13.87 5.52 1.16
CA GLY A 154 14.55 6.16 0.02
C GLY A 154 14.45 5.33 -1.27
N ALA A 155 14.59 4.00 -1.17
CA ALA A 155 14.41 3.10 -2.32
C ALA A 155 12.96 3.04 -2.81
N VAL A 156 11.99 3.01 -1.89
CA VAL A 156 10.56 3.04 -2.20
C VAL A 156 10.20 4.33 -2.93
N ALA A 157 10.63 5.49 -2.44
CA ALA A 157 10.38 6.78 -3.09
C ALA A 157 10.86 6.78 -4.56
N ARG A 158 12.13 6.43 -4.79
CA ARG A 158 12.70 6.39 -6.15
C ARG A 158 12.01 5.42 -7.10
N SER A 159 11.51 4.30 -6.59
CA SER A 159 10.94 3.22 -7.42
C SER A 159 9.43 3.34 -7.65
N ARG A 160 8.68 3.75 -6.61
CA ARG A 160 7.21 3.79 -6.63
C ARG A 160 6.64 5.20 -6.81
N PHE A 161 7.31 6.24 -6.31
CA PHE A 161 6.72 7.60 -6.21
C PHE A 161 7.36 8.64 -7.12
N SER A 162 8.51 8.34 -7.72
CA SER A 162 9.19 9.23 -8.68
C SER A 162 8.40 9.55 -9.95
N ARG A 163 7.29 8.85 -10.20
CA ARG A 163 6.37 9.09 -11.33
C ARG A 163 5.09 9.81 -10.94
N LEU A 164 4.88 10.12 -9.66
CA LEU A 164 3.76 10.97 -9.26
C LEU A 164 3.98 12.37 -9.83
N SER A 165 2.90 12.93 -10.36
CA SER A 165 2.83 14.32 -10.78
C SER A 165 2.97 15.27 -9.58
N ASP A 166 3.32 16.52 -9.84
CA ASP A 166 3.40 17.54 -8.79
C ASP A 166 2.04 17.76 -8.11
N GLU A 167 0.92 17.63 -8.84
CA GLU A 167 -0.43 17.70 -8.28
C GLU A 167 -0.74 16.53 -7.35
N GLU A 168 -0.36 15.30 -7.71
CA GLU A 168 -0.52 14.11 -6.86
C GLU A 168 0.33 14.21 -5.59
N ILE A 169 1.57 14.68 -5.71
CA ILE A 169 2.45 14.90 -4.56
C ILE A 169 1.87 15.98 -3.64
N ALA A 170 1.37 17.09 -4.20
CA ALA A 170 0.75 18.15 -3.43
C ALA A 170 -0.53 17.68 -2.73
N ALA A 171 -1.39 16.91 -3.41
CA ALA A 171 -2.58 16.33 -2.82
C ALA A 171 -2.24 15.36 -1.67
N LEU A 172 -1.27 14.46 -1.89
CA LEU A 172 -0.77 13.54 -0.87
C LEU A 172 -0.21 14.29 0.34
N HIS A 173 0.64 15.29 0.11
CA HIS A 173 1.20 16.14 1.16
C HIS A 173 0.10 16.85 1.96
N GLY A 174 -0.85 17.48 1.27
CA GLY A 174 -1.98 18.18 1.90
C GLY A 174 -2.83 17.26 2.77
N TYR A 175 -3.10 16.03 2.32
CA TYR A 175 -3.79 15.04 3.14
C TYR A 175 -2.97 14.64 4.38
N LEU A 176 -1.67 14.34 4.23
CA LEU A 176 -0.83 13.95 5.36
C LEU A 176 -0.62 15.10 6.36
N GLN A 177 -0.70 16.36 5.90
CA GLN A 177 -0.66 17.53 6.78
C GLN A 177 -1.94 17.75 7.59
N SER A 178 -3.10 17.35 7.05
CA SER A 178 -4.39 17.49 7.73
C SER A 178 -4.66 16.40 8.76
N MET A 179 -3.84 15.33 8.77
CA MET A 179 -3.93 14.28 9.79
C MET A 179 -3.66 14.83 11.19
N GLU A 180 -4.55 14.48 12.12
CA GLU A 180 -4.34 14.71 13.54
C GLU A 180 -3.33 13.70 14.12
N VAL A 181 -2.55 14.11 15.12
CA VAL A 181 -1.78 13.15 15.92
C VAL A 181 -2.82 12.42 16.77
N GLY A 182 -2.96 11.11 16.57
CA GLY A 182 -3.85 10.29 17.40
C GLY A 182 -3.60 10.53 18.89
N SER A 183 -4.69 10.80 19.61
CA SER A 183 -4.79 10.96 21.07
C SER A 183 -4.53 9.66 21.82
#